data_AF-A0AA46K2Z3-F1
#
_entry.id   AF-A0AA46K2Z3-F1
#
_cell.length_a   1.000
_cell.length_b   1.000
_cell.length_c   1.000
_cell.angle_alpha   90.00
_cell.angle_beta   90.00
_cell.angle_gamma   90.00
#
_symmetry.space_group_name_H-M   'P 1'
#
loop_
_entity.id
_entity.type
_entity.pdbx_description
1 polymer ?
#
loop_
_entity_poly.entity_id
_entity_poly.type
_entity_poly.pdbx_seq_one_letter_code
_entity_poly.pdbx_strand_id
1 'polypeptide(L)'
;MAFDASPSWSGFNYQGKVALYHTLKVINEHPADTDHSGRRLMLENIEDFEILNAGVYQSLHQVKAYNSASYSNYSNALLEITLALYKKHDSKGFIHTWKKIGFKKSFTTLIDSIKDDLCILLSQYEPMPRNGNSLIEKAVSGDSGIPKVASILREALSNKTADEIHSIIDSIYNGTNNALVRLETYLYDDGNDFCDLDSIGVKIKNEIKIFLESRGRATTDVQTDRTFHYLLGMIDEYVIKRHEQKQEDEKIFIPFSNVIQLILEDRENISKRYLAFKFKNYFSSKIDEFIADEDDYKSPSEDKVCNLIVARDYLLSLTAMDLWSYYRSFSPHTYLEHASNIENAFDVDGQGIRNVLTKIFYLIDHTRAVHDIERHKFTYRISAAPEGNYLPTTIFDITSPEKIANQIIKNPGVNELLYEVGNVIYHGNKHHQFSPVLSSNAEAPVEVGDDPRGKQNETLRIINLVPISIAKDSLL
;
A
#
# COMPACT_ATOMS: atom_id res chain seq x y z
N MET A 1 -30.62 14.24 -25.75
CA MET A 1 -29.25 14.31 -26.29
C MET A 1 -28.31 14.41 -25.10
N ALA A 2 -27.68 13.30 -24.73
CA ALA A 2 -26.76 13.24 -23.60
C ALA A 2 -25.42 13.82 -24.04
N PHE A 3 -24.96 14.86 -23.36
CA PHE A 3 -23.59 15.34 -23.49
C PHE A 3 -22.69 14.27 -22.89
N ASP A 4 -21.97 13.57 -23.75
CA ASP A 4 -20.91 12.65 -23.37
C ASP A 4 -19.80 13.45 -22.69
N ALA A 5 -19.76 13.40 -21.36
CA ALA A 5 -18.79 14.08 -20.50
C ALA A 5 -17.47 13.31 -20.36
N SER A 6 -17.28 12.22 -21.11
CA SER A 6 -16.05 11.43 -21.04
C SER A 6 -14.74 12.18 -21.40
N PRO A 7 -14.72 13.24 -22.24
CA PRO A 7 -13.50 14.02 -22.48
C PRO A 7 -13.12 14.93 -21.31
N SER A 8 -14.09 15.48 -20.55
CA SER A 8 -13.80 16.38 -19.43
C SER A 8 -13.40 15.60 -18.18
N TRP A 9 -14.06 14.47 -17.90
CA TRP A 9 -13.76 13.66 -16.71
C TRP A 9 -12.37 12.98 -16.80
N SER A 10 -11.97 12.53 -17.99
CA SER A 10 -10.63 11.98 -18.22
C SER A 10 -9.52 13.04 -18.08
N GLY A 11 -9.78 14.27 -18.51
CA GLY A 11 -8.86 15.41 -18.34
C GLY A 11 -8.61 15.78 -16.88
N PHE A 12 -9.67 15.94 -16.08
CA PHE A 12 -9.55 16.22 -14.63
C PHE A 12 -8.85 15.08 -13.89
N ASN A 13 -9.17 13.82 -14.24
CA ASN A 13 -8.52 12.66 -13.66
C ASN A 13 -7.02 12.61 -13.98
N TYR A 14 -6.64 12.93 -15.22
CA TYR A 14 -5.23 13.00 -15.62
C TYR A 14 -4.48 14.12 -14.90
N GLN A 15 -5.08 15.31 -14.79
CA GLN A 15 -4.53 16.43 -14.02
C GLN A 15 -4.26 16.07 -12.56
N GLY A 16 -5.24 15.47 -11.88
CA GLY A 16 -5.07 15.01 -10.49
C GLY A 16 -3.94 13.99 -10.33
N LYS A 17 -3.82 13.04 -11.27
CA LYS A 17 -2.73 12.07 -11.30
C LYS A 17 -1.36 12.71 -11.51
N VAL A 18 -1.24 13.65 -12.45
CA VAL A 18 0.01 14.38 -12.70
C VAL A 18 0.43 15.20 -11.48
N ALA A 19 -0.52 15.88 -10.83
CA ALA A 19 -0.27 16.62 -9.60
C ALA A 19 0.23 15.71 -8.47
N LEU A 20 -0.38 14.53 -8.31
CA LEU A 20 0.04 13.53 -7.33
C LEU A 20 1.44 12.99 -7.65
N TYR A 21 1.72 12.65 -8.91
CA TYR A 21 3.04 12.20 -9.35
C TYR A 21 4.13 13.23 -9.02
N HIS A 22 3.91 14.50 -9.38
CA HIS A 22 4.88 15.55 -9.10
C HIS A 22 5.06 15.78 -7.59
N THR A 23 3.97 15.74 -6.82
CA THR A 23 4.01 15.86 -5.35
C THR A 23 4.90 14.77 -4.74
N LEU A 24 4.72 13.52 -5.15
CA LEU A 24 5.56 12.40 -4.67
C LEU A 24 7.02 12.56 -5.08
N LYS A 25 7.28 12.98 -6.32
CA LYS A 25 8.64 13.25 -6.81
C LYS A 25 9.34 14.31 -5.95
N VAL A 26 8.67 15.42 -5.65
CA VAL A 26 9.21 16.49 -4.79
C VAL A 26 9.49 15.99 -3.36
N ILE A 27 8.67 15.08 -2.83
CA ILE A 27 8.93 14.44 -1.53
C ILE A 27 10.18 13.55 -1.63
N ASN A 28 10.28 12.70 -2.65
CA ASN A 28 11.36 11.74 -2.83
C ASN A 28 12.70 12.37 -3.24
N GLU A 29 12.71 13.58 -3.80
CA GLU A 29 13.92 14.36 -4.08
C GLU A 29 14.66 14.82 -2.80
N HIS A 30 14.04 14.67 -1.62
CA HIS A 30 14.60 15.06 -0.34
C HIS A 30 14.87 13.83 0.56
N PRO A 31 15.81 13.93 1.53
CA PRO A 31 16.01 12.89 2.55
C PRO A 31 14.71 12.52 3.26
N ALA A 32 14.58 11.25 3.66
CA ALA A 32 13.32 10.69 4.17
C ALA A 32 12.77 11.37 5.44
N ASP A 33 13.66 12.00 6.21
CA ASP A 33 13.40 12.73 7.45
C ASP A 33 13.16 14.24 7.25
N THR A 34 13.17 14.72 6.00
CA THR A 34 12.93 16.13 5.68
C THR A 34 11.55 16.57 6.15
N ASP A 35 11.50 17.70 6.86
CA ASP A 35 10.24 18.32 7.22
C ASP A 35 9.56 18.97 6.00
N HIS A 36 8.35 18.50 5.68
CA HIS A 36 7.53 19.02 4.60
C HIS A 36 6.31 19.82 5.11
N SER A 37 6.26 20.20 6.39
CA SER A 37 5.15 20.94 7.02
C SER A 37 4.79 22.25 6.31
N GLY A 38 5.79 22.92 5.73
CA GLY A 38 5.61 24.13 4.93
C GLY A 38 5.05 23.90 3.53
N ARG A 39 5.08 22.65 3.01
CA ARG A 39 4.76 22.32 1.62
C ARG A 39 3.30 21.94 1.41
N ARG A 40 2.73 22.45 0.34
CA ARG A 40 1.31 22.33 0.01
C ARG A 40 1.13 22.15 -1.49
N LEU A 41 0.22 21.24 -1.87
CA LEU A 41 -0.33 21.13 -3.22
C LEU A 41 -1.62 21.94 -3.28
N MET A 42 -1.77 22.74 -4.33
CA MET A 42 -2.99 23.46 -4.64
C MET A 42 -3.44 23.09 -6.05
N LEU A 43 -4.70 22.73 -6.22
CA LEU A 43 -5.32 22.45 -7.52
C LEU A 43 -6.33 23.55 -7.87
N GLU A 44 -6.47 23.83 -9.17
CA GLU A 44 -7.44 24.79 -9.73
C GLU A 44 -7.36 26.19 -9.12
N ASN A 45 -6.21 26.87 -9.24
CA ASN A 45 -6.07 28.23 -8.73
C ASN A 45 -5.51 29.24 -9.74
N ILE A 46 -4.20 29.23 -10.00
CA ILE A 46 -3.54 30.05 -11.04
C ILE A 46 -3.45 29.23 -12.32
N GLU A 47 -2.89 28.02 -12.22
CA GLU A 47 -2.84 27.03 -13.29
C GLU A 47 -3.60 25.77 -12.86
N ASP A 48 -3.42 24.67 -13.60
CA ASP A 48 -4.03 23.39 -13.27
C ASP A 48 -3.61 22.89 -11.86
N PHE A 49 -2.34 23.07 -11.47
CA PHE A 49 -1.90 22.93 -10.07
C PHE A 49 -0.61 23.69 -9.73
N GLU A 50 -0.35 23.90 -8.45
CA GLU A 50 0.85 24.56 -7.92
C GLU A 50 1.42 23.86 -6.69
N ILE A 51 2.74 23.98 -6.52
CA ILE A 51 3.44 23.63 -5.28
C ILE A 51 3.84 24.91 -4.55
N LEU A 52 3.49 24.98 -3.27
CA LEU A 52 3.84 26.09 -2.39
C LEU A 52 4.70 25.60 -1.25
N ASN A 53 5.61 26.45 -0.78
CA ASN A 53 6.36 26.23 0.46
C ASN A 53 6.34 27.52 1.29
N ALA A 54 5.84 27.43 2.53
CA ALA A 54 5.69 28.57 3.44
C ALA A 54 4.97 29.78 2.81
N GLY A 55 3.94 29.51 1.98
CA GLY A 55 3.15 30.51 1.27
C GLY A 55 3.78 31.06 -0.02
N VAL A 56 5.01 30.67 -0.36
CA VAL A 56 5.69 31.05 -1.59
C VAL A 56 5.47 30.00 -2.68
N TYR A 57 5.10 30.45 -3.88
CA TYR A 57 4.92 29.58 -5.05
C TYR A 57 6.29 29.06 -5.52
N GLN A 58 6.52 27.75 -5.42
CA GLN A 58 7.75 27.11 -5.91
C GLN A 58 7.62 26.77 -7.40
N SER A 59 6.47 26.22 -7.80
CA SER A 59 6.21 25.85 -9.18
C SER A 59 4.74 25.97 -9.56
N LEU A 60 4.52 26.30 -10.83
CA LEU A 60 3.22 26.39 -11.50
C LEU A 60 3.16 25.32 -12.59
N HIS A 61 2.05 24.60 -12.70
CA HIS A 61 1.94 23.46 -13.59
C HIS A 61 0.67 23.52 -14.41
N GLN A 62 0.85 23.50 -15.74
CA GLN A 62 -0.20 23.46 -16.73
C GLN A 62 -0.24 22.05 -17.33
N VAL A 63 -1.39 21.39 -17.33
CA VAL A 63 -1.59 20.00 -17.76
C VAL A 63 -2.55 19.94 -18.95
N LYS A 64 -2.11 19.32 -20.05
CA LYS A 64 -2.91 19.24 -21.29
C LYS A 64 -2.89 17.82 -21.87
N ALA A 65 -4.05 17.16 -21.80
CA ALA A 65 -4.26 15.79 -22.29
C ALA A 65 -4.75 15.74 -23.74
N TYR A 66 -4.14 16.50 -24.65
CA TYR A 66 -4.54 16.50 -26.06
C TYR A 66 -3.92 15.32 -26.82
N ASN A 67 -4.74 14.64 -27.62
CA ASN A 67 -4.25 13.65 -28.60
C ASN A 67 -3.68 14.32 -29.85
N SER A 68 -2.75 15.26 -29.65
CA SER A 68 -2.16 16.04 -30.74
C SER A 68 -0.82 16.61 -30.32
N ALA A 69 0.12 16.62 -31.27
CA ALA A 69 1.40 17.30 -31.16
C ALA A 69 1.37 18.75 -31.70
N SER A 70 0.24 19.23 -32.23
CA SER A 70 0.18 20.54 -32.89
C SER A 70 0.35 21.67 -31.89
N TYR A 71 1.38 22.51 -32.07
CA TYR A 71 1.63 23.72 -31.28
C TYR A 71 0.37 24.58 -31.09
N SER A 72 -0.43 24.74 -32.15
CA SER A 72 -1.64 25.58 -32.14
C SER A 72 -2.66 25.19 -31.08
N ASN A 73 -2.69 23.93 -30.66
CA ASN A 73 -3.60 23.46 -29.61
C ASN A 73 -3.13 23.88 -28.21
N TYR A 74 -1.83 24.17 -28.05
CA TYR A 74 -1.21 24.53 -26.79
C TYR A 74 -0.92 26.03 -26.66
N SER A 75 -0.97 26.81 -27.74
CA SER A 75 -0.56 28.23 -27.74
C SER A 75 -1.27 29.08 -26.66
N ASN A 76 -2.57 28.87 -26.45
CA ASN A 76 -3.31 29.54 -25.38
C ASN A 76 -2.80 29.16 -23.99
N ALA A 77 -2.61 27.86 -23.73
CA ALA A 77 -2.11 27.34 -22.45
C ALA A 77 -0.67 27.80 -22.16
N LEU A 78 0.16 27.91 -23.20
CA LEU A 78 1.53 28.41 -23.11
C LEU A 78 1.55 29.91 -22.81
N LEU A 79 0.62 30.69 -23.40
CA LEU A 79 0.45 32.10 -23.08
C LEU A 79 -0.02 32.30 -21.63
N GLU A 80 -1.01 31.52 -21.17
CA GLU A 80 -1.53 31.54 -19.80
C GLU A 80 -0.38 31.34 -18.78
N ILE A 81 0.37 30.24 -18.87
CA ILE A 81 1.47 29.98 -17.94
C ILE A 81 2.62 31.00 -18.06
N THR A 82 2.89 31.53 -19.26
CA THR A 82 3.91 32.58 -19.45
C THR A 82 3.53 33.85 -18.69
N LEU A 83 2.25 34.26 -18.73
CA LEU A 83 1.76 35.42 -18.00
C LEU A 83 1.65 35.16 -16.49
N ALA A 84 1.33 33.93 -16.08
CA ALA A 84 1.37 33.53 -14.68
C ALA A 84 2.79 33.63 -14.11
N LEU A 85 3.79 33.16 -14.86
CA LEU A 85 5.20 33.31 -14.50
C LEU A 85 5.63 34.78 -14.45
N TYR A 86 5.17 35.63 -15.36
CA TYR A 86 5.42 37.07 -15.26
C TYR A 86 4.96 37.63 -13.90
N LYS A 87 3.82 37.17 -13.36
CA LYS A 87 3.30 37.60 -12.05
C LYS A 87 3.98 36.92 -10.85
N LYS A 88 4.68 35.80 -11.07
CA LYS A 88 5.31 34.96 -10.03
C LYS A 88 6.81 34.80 -10.29
N HIS A 89 7.56 35.85 -9.95
CA HIS A 89 8.98 36.02 -10.32
C HIS A 89 9.96 34.96 -9.74
N ASP A 90 9.54 34.16 -8.77
CA ASP A 90 10.42 33.15 -8.15
C ASP A 90 10.00 31.71 -8.45
N SER A 91 8.95 31.52 -9.26
CA SER A 91 8.38 30.20 -9.54
C SER A 91 8.87 29.62 -10.86
N LYS A 92 9.11 28.30 -10.89
CA LYS A 92 9.28 27.55 -12.15
C LYS A 92 7.92 27.26 -12.77
N GLY A 93 7.86 27.16 -14.09
CA GLY A 93 6.64 26.79 -14.80
C GLY A 93 6.84 25.55 -15.64
N PHE A 94 5.88 24.63 -15.57
CA PHE A 94 5.95 23.37 -16.29
C PHE A 94 4.70 23.15 -17.13
N ILE A 95 4.90 22.74 -18.38
CA ILE A 95 3.84 22.19 -19.23
C ILE A 95 3.94 20.66 -19.23
N HIS A 96 2.86 20.00 -18.81
CA HIS A 96 2.70 18.55 -18.82
C HIS A 96 1.79 18.15 -19.96
N THR A 97 2.22 17.23 -20.81
CA THR A 97 1.40 16.77 -21.94
C THR A 97 1.27 15.28 -22.07
N TRP A 98 0.17 14.86 -22.70
CA TRP A 98 -0.03 13.47 -23.10
C TRP A 98 0.86 13.09 -24.29
N LYS A 99 0.86 13.93 -25.34
CA LYS A 99 1.72 13.77 -26.51
C LYS A 99 2.79 14.85 -26.53
N LYS A 100 3.98 14.52 -27.02
CA LYS A 100 5.08 15.49 -27.19
C LYS A 100 4.59 16.69 -27.99
N ILE A 101 4.73 17.89 -27.43
CA ILE A 101 4.36 19.13 -28.12
C ILE A 101 5.38 19.38 -29.24
N GLY A 102 4.89 19.62 -30.45
CA GLY A 102 5.69 20.16 -31.54
C GLY A 102 5.79 21.68 -31.47
N PHE A 103 6.74 22.26 -32.17
CA PHE A 103 6.90 23.70 -32.35
C PHE A 103 6.44 24.12 -33.76
N LYS A 104 6.23 25.43 -33.95
CA LYS A 104 5.90 26.00 -35.26
C LYS A 104 7.01 25.65 -36.27
N LYS A 105 6.63 25.35 -37.52
CA LYS A 105 7.53 24.82 -38.57
C LYS A 105 8.78 25.66 -38.83
N SER A 106 8.71 26.97 -38.62
CA SER A 106 9.82 27.91 -38.86
C SER A 106 10.85 27.96 -37.71
N PHE A 107 10.63 27.23 -36.62
CA PHE A 107 11.43 27.31 -35.42
C PHE A 107 11.98 25.93 -35.02
N THR A 108 12.97 25.91 -34.15
CA THR A 108 13.63 24.69 -33.65
C THR A 108 13.34 24.43 -32.18
N THR A 109 12.75 25.39 -31.47
CA THR A 109 12.41 25.28 -30.05
C THR A 109 10.98 25.71 -29.76
N LEU A 110 10.42 25.21 -28.65
CA LEU A 110 9.12 25.64 -28.15
C LEU A 110 9.12 27.12 -27.77
N ILE A 111 10.19 27.59 -27.12
CA ILE A 111 10.34 28.98 -26.68
C ILE A 111 10.32 29.94 -27.87
N ASP A 112 10.95 29.60 -29.00
CA ASP A 112 10.91 30.46 -30.19
C ASP A 112 9.50 30.55 -30.79
N SER A 113 8.72 29.47 -30.71
CA SER A 113 7.32 29.49 -31.16
C SER A 113 6.45 30.39 -30.29
N ILE A 114 6.71 30.42 -28.98
CA ILE A 114 6.04 31.32 -28.03
C ILE A 114 6.48 32.77 -28.29
N LYS A 115 7.78 33.02 -28.48
CA LYS A 115 8.29 34.35 -28.84
C LYS A 115 7.68 34.88 -30.13
N ASP A 116 7.42 34.02 -31.11
CA ASP A 116 6.71 34.40 -32.33
C ASP A 116 5.27 34.82 -32.04
N ASP A 117 4.54 34.11 -31.17
CA ASP A 117 3.20 34.55 -30.74
C ASP A 117 3.23 35.92 -30.04
N LEU A 118 4.22 36.15 -29.16
CA LEU A 118 4.40 37.45 -28.51
C LEU A 118 4.75 38.55 -29.53
N CYS A 119 5.63 38.27 -30.49
CA CYS A 119 6.01 39.18 -31.56
C CYS A 119 4.79 39.60 -32.42
N ILE A 120 3.90 38.65 -32.72
CA ILE A 120 2.65 38.91 -33.43
C ILE A 120 1.75 39.85 -32.62
N LEU A 121 1.66 39.67 -31.29
CA LEU A 121 0.88 40.56 -30.41
C LEU A 121 1.43 41.99 -30.41
N LEU A 122 2.75 42.14 -30.32
CA LEU A 122 3.42 43.44 -30.36
C LEU A 122 3.20 44.12 -31.71
N SER A 123 3.47 43.40 -32.81
CA SER A 123 3.34 43.92 -34.18
C SER A 123 1.91 44.35 -34.53
N GLN A 124 0.89 43.71 -33.95
CA GLN A 124 -0.51 44.12 -34.14
C GLN A 124 -0.84 45.47 -33.47
N TYR A 125 -0.10 45.86 -32.44
CA TYR A 125 -0.35 47.06 -31.63
C TYR A 125 0.47 48.28 -32.07
N GLU A 126 1.62 48.08 -32.70
CA GLU A 126 2.51 49.16 -33.16
C GLU A 126 1.92 50.17 -34.18
N PRO A 127 1.04 49.78 -35.14
CA PRO A 127 0.57 50.69 -36.18
C PRO A 127 -0.19 51.91 -35.63
N MET A 128 0.09 53.10 -36.23
CA MET A 128 -0.58 54.37 -35.91
C MET A 128 -1.36 54.92 -37.12
N PRO A 129 -2.54 55.54 -36.92
CA PRO A 129 -3.25 55.69 -35.65
C PRO A 129 -3.86 54.37 -35.16
N ARG A 130 -3.93 54.22 -33.83
CA ARG A 130 -4.62 53.10 -33.18
C ARG A 130 -6.07 53.00 -33.63
N ASN A 131 -6.53 51.79 -33.94
CA ASN A 131 -7.88 51.54 -34.50
C ASN A 131 -8.75 50.62 -33.64
N GLY A 132 -8.27 50.21 -32.46
CA GLY A 132 -9.00 49.36 -31.52
C GLY A 132 -9.05 47.86 -31.88
N ASN A 133 -8.45 47.44 -32.99
CA ASN A 133 -8.64 46.08 -33.51
C ASN A 133 -7.60 45.06 -33.03
N SER A 134 -6.47 45.50 -32.49
CA SER A 134 -5.42 44.60 -32.00
C SER A 134 -5.91 43.77 -30.80
N LEU A 135 -5.27 42.63 -30.57
CA LEU A 135 -5.61 41.77 -29.43
C LEU A 135 -5.34 42.47 -28.08
N ILE A 136 -4.33 43.35 -28.01
CA ILE A 136 -4.02 44.14 -26.81
C ILE A 136 -5.11 45.19 -26.55
N GLU A 137 -5.57 45.92 -27.59
CA GLU A 137 -6.67 46.88 -27.44
C GLU A 137 -7.97 46.19 -27.03
N LYS A 138 -8.28 45.03 -27.63
CA LYS A 138 -9.45 44.22 -27.26
C LYS A 138 -9.38 43.68 -25.83
N ALA A 139 -8.18 43.41 -25.31
CA ALA A 139 -8.02 42.96 -23.92
C ALA A 139 -8.52 44.02 -22.92
N VAL A 140 -8.27 45.30 -23.20
CA VAL A 140 -8.68 46.42 -22.32
C VAL A 140 -10.03 47.04 -22.71
N SER A 141 -10.65 46.60 -23.80
CA SER A 141 -11.97 47.09 -24.20
C SER A 141 -13.08 46.59 -23.28
N GLY A 142 -14.23 47.27 -23.29
CA GLY A 142 -15.44 46.83 -22.61
C GLY A 142 -16.21 45.74 -23.36
N ASP A 143 -15.69 45.24 -24.49
CA ASP A 143 -16.45 44.36 -25.38
C ASP A 143 -16.60 42.95 -24.79
N SER A 144 -17.78 42.37 -24.98
CA SER A 144 -18.06 40.95 -24.75
C SER A 144 -17.73 40.13 -26.00
N GLY A 145 -17.29 38.88 -25.83
CA GLY A 145 -17.03 37.97 -26.96
C GLY A 145 -15.73 38.24 -27.72
N ILE A 146 -14.73 38.82 -27.04
CA ILE A 146 -13.40 39.04 -27.60
C ILE A 146 -12.65 37.72 -27.91
N PRO A 147 -11.66 37.73 -28.83
CA PRO A 147 -10.85 36.55 -29.11
C PRO A 147 -10.20 35.97 -27.85
N LYS A 148 -10.02 34.64 -27.78
CA LYS A 148 -9.51 33.94 -26.58
C LYS A 148 -8.17 34.49 -26.09
N VAL A 149 -7.25 34.85 -26.99
CA VAL A 149 -5.97 35.49 -26.61
C VAL A 149 -6.17 36.83 -25.90
N ALA A 150 -7.06 37.68 -26.41
CA ALA A 150 -7.40 38.94 -25.76
C ALA A 150 -8.07 38.69 -24.39
N SER A 151 -8.89 37.62 -24.28
CA SER A 151 -9.52 37.24 -23.00
C SER A 151 -8.48 36.81 -21.96
N ILE A 152 -7.46 36.04 -22.38
CA ILE A 152 -6.34 35.63 -21.52
C ILE A 152 -5.57 36.86 -21.02
N LEU A 153 -5.26 37.80 -21.92
CA LEU A 153 -4.60 39.06 -21.56
C LEU A 153 -5.43 39.88 -20.56
N ARG A 154 -6.74 40.01 -20.81
CA ARG A 154 -7.68 40.70 -19.92
C ARG A 154 -7.71 40.09 -18.53
N GLU A 155 -7.78 38.77 -18.44
CA GLU A 155 -7.83 38.05 -17.16
C GLU A 155 -6.51 38.16 -16.38
N ALA A 156 -5.38 37.93 -17.06
CA ALA A 156 -4.07 37.97 -16.42
C ALA A 156 -3.67 39.39 -15.96
N LEU A 157 -4.06 40.41 -16.74
CA LEU A 157 -3.62 41.81 -16.63
C LEU A 157 -4.78 42.81 -16.48
N SER A 158 -5.85 42.43 -15.79
CA SER A 158 -7.14 43.17 -15.70
C SER A 158 -7.08 44.64 -15.27
N ASN A 159 -5.99 45.08 -14.63
CA ASN A 159 -5.79 46.45 -14.16
C ASN A 159 -4.77 47.23 -15.00
N LYS A 160 -4.44 46.77 -16.21
CA LYS A 160 -3.42 47.37 -17.07
C LYS A 160 -4.03 48.06 -18.28
N THR A 161 -3.46 49.19 -18.65
CA THR A 161 -3.73 49.87 -19.92
C THR A 161 -3.10 49.11 -21.10
N ALA A 162 -3.54 49.39 -22.33
CA ALA A 162 -2.99 48.76 -23.52
C ALA A 162 -1.46 48.98 -23.65
N ASP A 163 -0.98 50.19 -23.32
CA ASP A 163 0.45 50.53 -23.31
C ASP A 163 1.23 49.74 -22.25
N GLU A 164 0.67 49.56 -21.05
CA GLU A 164 1.28 48.71 -20.02
C GLU A 164 1.29 47.24 -20.44
N ILE A 165 0.20 46.70 -21.01
CA ILE A 165 0.17 45.31 -21.51
C ILE A 165 1.24 45.12 -22.59
N HIS A 166 1.36 46.06 -23.53
CA HIS A 166 2.41 46.05 -24.55
C HIS A 166 3.80 46.02 -23.92
N SER A 167 4.09 46.90 -22.96
CA SER A 167 5.38 46.93 -22.26
C SER A 167 5.69 45.63 -21.51
N ILE A 168 4.68 45.00 -20.91
CA ILE A 168 4.83 43.70 -20.24
C ILE A 168 5.17 42.61 -21.25
N ILE A 169 4.42 42.50 -22.35
CA ILE A 169 4.68 41.52 -23.41
C ILE A 169 6.06 41.73 -24.02
N ASP A 170 6.44 42.99 -24.29
CA ASP A 170 7.76 43.32 -24.82
C ASP A 170 8.87 42.90 -23.85
N SER A 171 8.70 43.14 -22.54
CA SER A 171 9.70 42.73 -21.54
C SER A 171 9.93 41.21 -21.50
N ILE A 172 8.88 40.42 -21.74
CA ILE A 172 8.97 38.95 -21.80
C ILE A 172 9.62 38.52 -23.12
N TYR A 173 9.22 39.15 -24.23
CA TYR A 173 9.74 38.87 -25.57
C TYR A 173 11.25 39.15 -25.68
N ASN A 174 11.68 40.33 -25.20
CA ASN A 174 13.06 40.82 -25.27
C ASN A 174 13.97 40.24 -24.16
N GLY A 175 13.38 39.54 -23.17
CA GLY A 175 14.11 38.84 -22.11
C GLY A 175 14.54 39.70 -20.92
N THR A 176 14.11 40.96 -20.83
CA THR A 176 14.28 41.77 -19.60
C THR A 176 13.46 41.19 -18.44
N ASN A 177 12.35 40.52 -18.74
CA ASN A 177 11.67 39.60 -17.83
C ASN A 177 12.04 38.15 -18.16
N ASN A 178 12.34 37.35 -17.12
CA ASN A 178 12.81 35.97 -17.27
C ASN A 178 11.71 34.90 -17.30
N ALA A 179 10.43 35.26 -17.50
CA ALA A 179 9.31 34.29 -17.52
C ALA A 179 9.55 33.13 -18.49
N LEU A 180 9.99 33.40 -19.73
CA LEU A 180 10.27 32.35 -20.72
C LEU A 180 11.45 31.45 -20.34
N VAL A 181 12.43 31.96 -19.59
CA VAL A 181 13.58 31.17 -19.11
C VAL A 181 13.16 30.18 -18.03
N ARG A 182 12.09 30.49 -17.27
CA ARG A 182 11.57 29.62 -16.21
C ARG A 182 10.49 28.64 -16.69
N LEU A 183 10.12 28.66 -17.97
CA LEU A 183 9.12 27.77 -18.55
C LEU A 183 9.78 26.57 -19.22
N GLU A 184 9.40 25.37 -18.78
CA GLU A 184 9.97 24.11 -19.27
C GLU A 184 8.87 23.09 -19.65
N THR A 185 9.15 22.24 -20.64
CA THR A 185 8.38 21.00 -20.83
C THR A 185 8.77 20.02 -19.74
N TYR A 186 7.80 19.46 -19.03
CA TYR A 186 8.09 18.63 -17.87
C TYR A 186 8.78 17.31 -18.26
N LEU A 187 9.94 17.04 -17.66
CA LEU A 187 10.71 15.81 -17.87
C LEU A 187 10.32 14.72 -16.86
N TYR A 188 9.80 13.60 -17.37
CA TYR A 188 9.44 12.43 -16.59
C TYR A 188 10.66 11.52 -16.33
N ASP A 189 10.50 10.60 -15.39
CA ASP A 189 11.51 9.62 -14.94
C ASP A 189 12.07 8.71 -16.05
N ASP A 190 11.32 8.51 -17.13
CA ASP A 190 11.74 7.75 -18.32
C ASP A 190 12.51 8.59 -19.35
N GLY A 191 12.77 9.86 -19.07
CA GLY A 191 13.45 10.79 -19.97
C GLY A 191 12.56 11.40 -21.05
N ASN A 192 11.26 11.10 -21.06
CA ASN A 192 10.31 11.74 -21.98
C ASN A 192 9.83 13.10 -21.43
N ASP A 193 9.57 14.03 -22.34
CA ASP A 193 8.98 15.34 -22.06
C ASP A 193 7.44 15.35 -22.21
N PHE A 194 6.84 14.16 -22.12
CA PHE A 194 5.41 13.87 -22.17
C PHE A 194 5.15 12.56 -21.42
N CYS A 195 3.90 12.29 -21.03
CA CYS A 195 3.53 11.04 -20.37
C CYS A 195 2.25 10.47 -20.96
N ASP A 196 2.25 9.18 -21.28
CA ASP A 196 1.03 8.51 -21.72
C ASP A 196 -0.03 8.43 -20.59
N LEU A 197 -1.32 8.55 -20.93
CA LEU A 197 -2.43 8.48 -19.97
C LEU A 197 -2.42 7.17 -19.18
N ASP A 198 -2.05 6.06 -19.82
CA ASP A 198 -2.01 4.74 -19.18
C ASP A 198 -0.75 4.57 -18.32
N SER A 199 0.30 5.35 -18.60
CA SER A 199 1.60 5.25 -17.93
C SER A 199 1.67 6.04 -16.62
N ILE A 200 0.91 7.13 -16.47
CA ILE A 200 1.01 8.00 -15.29
C ILE A 200 0.70 7.24 -13.98
N GLY A 201 -0.26 6.31 -14.01
CA GLY A 201 -0.60 5.48 -12.86
C GLY A 201 0.56 4.60 -12.41
N VAL A 202 1.29 4.03 -13.38
CA VAL A 202 2.49 3.22 -13.11
C VAL A 202 3.60 4.08 -12.50
N LYS A 203 3.82 5.29 -13.02
CA LYS A 203 4.81 6.23 -12.48
C LYS A 203 4.50 6.65 -11.04
N ILE A 204 3.25 6.93 -10.72
CA ILE A 204 2.80 7.22 -9.34
C ILE A 204 3.09 6.04 -8.42
N LYS A 205 2.74 4.82 -8.84
CA LYS A 205 3.02 3.60 -8.06
C LYS A 205 4.52 3.41 -7.82
N ASN A 206 5.37 3.71 -8.80
CA ASN A 206 6.83 3.67 -8.63
C ASN A 206 7.30 4.69 -7.58
N GLU A 207 6.81 5.92 -7.62
CA GLU A 207 7.14 6.93 -6.60
C GLU A 207 6.66 6.55 -5.20
N ILE A 208 5.50 5.87 -5.07
CA ILE A 208 5.04 5.29 -3.80
C ILE A 208 6.03 4.23 -3.30
N LYS A 209 6.50 3.34 -4.17
CA LYS A 209 7.50 2.31 -3.82
C LYS A 209 8.81 2.96 -3.35
N ILE A 210 9.34 3.95 -4.06
CA ILE A 210 10.53 4.71 -3.68
C ILE A 210 10.35 5.36 -2.29
N PHE A 211 9.19 5.97 -2.04
CA PHE A 211 8.88 6.60 -0.76
C PHE A 211 8.91 5.60 0.40
N LEU A 212 8.32 4.42 0.20
CA LEU A 212 8.20 3.36 1.20
C LEU A 212 9.57 2.67 1.45
N GLU A 213 10.31 2.35 0.38
CA GLU A 213 11.64 1.73 0.44
C GLU A 213 12.64 2.61 1.20
N SER A 214 12.67 3.92 0.91
CA SER A 214 13.54 4.88 1.61
C SER A 214 13.25 5.00 3.11
N ARG A 215 12.12 4.45 3.58
CA ARG A 215 11.67 4.45 4.98
C ARG A 215 11.58 3.03 5.57
N GLY A 216 12.14 2.02 4.90
CA GLY A 216 12.15 0.63 5.36
C GLY A 216 10.76 0.02 5.50
N ARG A 217 9.79 0.48 4.69
CA ARG A 217 8.42 -0.05 4.66
C ARG A 217 8.26 -1.09 3.56
N ALA A 218 7.26 -1.95 3.70
CA ALA A 218 6.92 -2.96 2.70
C ALA A 218 6.45 -2.30 1.39
N THR A 219 6.87 -2.85 0.24
CA THR A 219 6.54 -2.37 -1.11
C THR A 219 5.82 -3.41 -1.96
N THR A 220 4.97 -4.24 -1.35
CA THR A 220 4.17 -5.20 -2.12
C THR A 220 3.21 -4.50 -3.06
N ASP A 221 2.72 -5.22 -4.06
CA ASP A 221 1.71 -4.68 -4.98
C ASP A 221 0.39 -4.38 -4.24
N VAL A 222 0.06 -5.10 -3.16
CA VAL A 222 -1.14 -4.82 -2.35
C VAL A 222 -1.02 -3.48 -1.62
N GLN A 223 0.09 -3.25 -0.91
CA GLN A 223 0.37 -1.96 -0.26
C GLN A 223 0.36 -0.83 -1.27
N THR A 224 1.05 -1.03 -2.40
CA THR A 224 1.22 0.00 -3.43
C THR A 224 -0.12 0.36 -4.09
N ASP A 225 -0.88 -0.65 -4.52
CA ASP A 225 -2.15 -0.45 -5.23
C ASP A 225 -3.20 0.18 -4.33
N ARG A 226 -3.34 -0.30 -3.09
CA ARG A 226 -4.28 0.28 -2.14
C ARG A 226 -3.90 1.73 -1.81
N THR A 227 -2.63 1.99 -1.53
CA THR A 227 -2.13 3.35 -1.27
C THR A 227 -2.41 4.28 -2.44
N PHE A 228 -2.14 3.83 -3.67
CA PHE A 228 -2.47 4.57 -4.88
C PHE A 228 -3.96 4.94 -4.95
N HIS A 229 -4.87 3.99 -4.71
CA HIS A 229 -6.30 4.26 -4.72
C HIS A 229 -6.76 5.21 -3.62
N TYR A 230 -6.20 5.12 -2.41
CA TYR A 230 -6.49 6.08 -1.33
C TYR A 230 -6.01 7.49 -1.68
N LEU A 231 -4.85 7.63 -2.33
CA LEU A 231 -4.36 8.92 -2.80
C LEU A 231 -5.25 9.51 -3.90
N LEU A 232 -5.75 8.67 -4.83
CA LEU A 232 -6.75 9.11 -5.81
C LEU A 232 -8.03 9.59 -5.13
N GLY A 233 -8.54 8.86 -4.14
CA GLY A 233 -9.71 9.27 -3.35
C GLY A 233 -9.49 10.61 -2.65
N MET A 234 -8.32 10.85 -2.07
CA MET A 234 -7.95 12.13 -1.47
C MET A 234 -7.98 13.28 -2.49
N ILE A 235 -7.46 13.06 -3.71
CA ILE A 235 -7.50 14.05 -4.79
C ILE A 235 -8.95 14.31 -5.22
N ASP A 236 -9.76 13.27 -5.41
CA ASP A 236 -11.16 13.40 -5.81
C ASP A 236 -11.97 14.17 -4.76
N GLU A 237 -11.83 13.85 -3.47
CA GLU A 237 -12.47 14.59 -2.38
C GLU A 237 -12.05 16.06 -2.34
N TYR A 238 -10.77 16.34 -2.58
CA TYR A 238 -10.26 17.70 -2.64
C TYR A 238 -10.87 18.48 -3.80
N VAL A 239 -10.91 17.90 -5.01
CA VAL A 239 -11.49 18.54 -6.19
C VAL A 239 -12.98 18.83 -5.98
N ILE A 240 -13.72 17.88 -5.40
CA ILE A 240 -15.14 18.09 -5.06
C ILE A 240 -15.31 19.31 -4.12
N LYS A 241 -14.56 19.34 -3.00
CA LYS A 241 -14.61 20.46 -2.04
C LYS A 241 -14.20 21.79 -2.71
N ARG A 242 -13.17 21.77 -3.57
CA ARG A 242 -12.69 22.95 -4.29
C ARG A 242 -13.77 23.54 -5.20
N HIS A 243 -14.52 22.67 -5.88
CA HIS A 243 -15.62 23.07 -6.76
C HIS A 243 -16.79 23.66 -5.98
N GLU A 244 -17.11 23.13 -4.80
CA GLU A 244 -18.14 23.68 -3.91
C GLU A 244 -17.77 25.08 -3.41
N GLN A 245 -16.48 25.32 -3.14
CA GLN A 245 -15.96 26.59 -2.60
C GLN A 245 -15.45 27.56 -3.68
N LYS A 246 -15.84 27.41 -4.97
CA LYS A 246 -15.29 28.24 -6.06
C LYS A 246 -15.48 29.75 -5.90
N GLN A 247 -16.43 30.19 -5.07
CA GLN A 247 -16.71 31.60 -4.79
C GLN A 247 -16.19 32.08 -3.43
N GLU A 248 -15.57 31.21 -2.63
CA GLU A 248 -15.02 31.58 -1.34
C GLU A 248 -13.59 32.12 -1.50
N ASP A 249 -13.24 33.17 -0.74
CA ASP A 249 -11.90 33.75 -0.76
C ASP A 249 -10.86 32.84 -0.09
N GLU A 250 -11.29 31.94 0.80
CA GLU A 250 -10.42 31.02 1.51
C GLU A 250 -9.98 29.86 0.62
N LYS A 251 -8.69 29.79 0.32
CA LYS A 251 -8.11 28.74 -0.53
C LYS A 251 -7.83 27.50 0.30
N ILE A 252 -8.43 26.37 -0.10
CA ILE A 252 -8.03 25.06 0.41
C ILE A 252 -6.72 24.60 -0.24
N PHE A 253 -6.05 23.67 0.43
CA PHE A 253 -4.78 23.06 0.00
C PHE A 253 -4.67 21.63 0.55
N ILE A 254 -3.86 20.80 -0.11
CA ILE A 254 -3.45 19.49 0.41
C ILE A 254 -2.06 19.65 1.03
N PRO A 255 -1.91 19.61 2.37
CA PRO A 255 -0.61 19.57 3.01
C PRO A 255 0.17 18.33 2.59
N PHE A 256 1.47 18.47 2.34
CA PHE A 256 2.34 17.31 2.05
C PHE A 256 2.34 16.31 3.22
N SER A 257 2.17 16.78 4.46
CA SER A 257 2.01 15.93 5.63
C SER A 257 0.83 14.96 5.52
N ASN A 258 -0.28 15.36 4.90
CA ASN A 258 -1.44 14.49 4.73
C ASN A 258 -1.15 13.39 3.70
N VAL A 259 -0.47 13.74 2.60
CA VAL A 259 -0.01 12.79 1.58
C VAL A 259 0.94 11.76 2.22
N ILE A 260 1.93 12.23 2.97
CA ILE A 260 2.90 11.40 3.69
C ILE A 260 2.21 10.46 4.68
N GLN A 261 1.30 10.98 5.51
CA GLN A 261 0.58 10.18 6.49
C GLN A 261 -0.22 9.06 5.81
N LEU A 262 -0.92 9.37 4.72
CA LEU A 262 -1.74 8.40 3.99
C LEU A 262 -0.88 7.28 3.38
N ILE A 263 0.32 7.59 2.88
CA ILE A 263 1.26 6.58 2.34
C ILE A 263 1.84 5.69 3.45
N LEU A 264 2.08 6.26 4.63
CA LEU A 264 2.64 5.52 5.78
C LEU A 264 1.64 4.57 6.45
N GLU A 265 0.35 4.67 6.13
CA GLU A 265 -0.65 3.74 6.63
C GLU A 265 -0.40 2.32 6.08
N ASP A 266 -0.37 1.35 6.99
CA ASP A 266 -0.27 -0.06 6.63
C ASP A 266 -1.57 -0.52 5.94
N ARG A 267 -1.45 -0.87 4.66
CA ARG A 267 -2.51 -1.37 3.79
C ARG A 267 -2.31 -2.84 3.42
N GLU A 268 -1.28 -3.50 3.93
CA GLU A 268 -1.09 -4.94 3.76
C GLU A 268 -2.21 -5.70 4.48
N ASN A 269 -2.59 -5.20 5.66
CA ASN A 269 -3.35 -5.98 6.63
C ASN A 269 -4.87 -5.99 6.36
N ILE A 270 -5.35 -7.17 5.96
CA ILE A 270 -6.75 -7.58 6.19
C ILE A 270 -6.90 -7.89 7.69
N SER A 271 -8.03 -7.56 8.33
CA SER A 271 -8.18 -7.72 9.79
C SER A 271 -7.87 -9.16 10.26
N LYS A 272 -7.18 -9.31 11.41
CA LYS A 272 -6.92 -10.61 12.06
C LYS A 272 -8.20 -11.47 12.18
N ARG A 273 -9.32 -10.82 12.43
CA ARG A 273 -10.65 -11.44 12.56
C ARG A 273 -11.15 -12.08 11.25
N TYR A 274 -10.93 -11.43 10.10
CA TYR A 274 -11.30 -11.98 8.80
C TYR A 274 -10.42 -13.18 8.43
N LEU A 275 -9.11 -13.11 8.69
CA LEU A 275 -8.19 -14.22 8.46
C LEU A 275 -8.56 -15.43 9.31
N ALA A 276 -8.80 -15.21 10.61
CA ALA A 276 -9.26 -16.25 11.51
C ALA A 276 -10.56 -16.92 11.00
N PHE A 277 -11.49 -16.15 10.45
CA PHE A 277 -12.73 -16.69 9.87
C PHE A 277 -12.46 -17.57 8.63
N LYS A 278 -11.60 -17.11 7.72
CA LYS A 278 -11.21 -17.90 6.54
C LYS A 278 -10.46 -19.17 6.95
N PHE A 279 -9.58 -19.11 7.95
CA PHE A 279 -8.92 -20.27 8.54
C PHE A 279 -9.93 -21.26 9.13
N LYS A 280 -10.90 -20.79 9.93
CA LYS A 280 -11.94 -21.66 10.52
C LYS A 280 -12.72 -22.44 9.45
N ASN A 281 -13.07 -21.79 8.34
CA ASN A 281 -13.73 -22.46 7.22
C ASN A 281 -12.82 -23.51 6.56
N TYR A 282 -11.55 -23.19 6.35
CA TYR A 282 -10.57 -24.12 5.77
C TYR A 282 -10.29 -25.32 6.71
N PHE A 283 -10.12 -25.07 8.00
CA PHE A 283 -9.94 -26.11 9.01
C PHE A 283 -11.13 -27.07 9.04
N SER A 284 -12.36 -26.53 9.02
CA SER A 284 -13.59 -27.32 8.91
C SER A 284 -13.58 -28.17 7.64
N SER A 285 -13.27 -27.59 6.49
CA SER A 285 -13.30 -28.32 5.22
C SER A 285 -12.30 -29.47 5.19
N LYS A 286 -11.15 -29.36 5.86
CA LYS A 286 -10.18 -30.47 5.97
C LYS A 286 -10.66 -31.62 6.84
N ILE A 287 -11.48 -31.36 7.86
CA ILE A 287 -12.14 -32.42 8.62
C ILE A 287 -13.23 -33.07 7.76
N ASP A 288 -14.02 -32.27 7.05
CA ASP A 288 -15.07 -32.79 6.16
C ASP A 288 -14.50 -33.65 5.02
N GLU A 289 -13.36 -33.25 4.43
CA GLU A 289 -12.60 -34.03 3.43
C GLU A 289 -12.10 -35.38 3.97
N PHE A 290 -11.82 -35.51 5.27
CA PHE A 290 -11.45 -36.79 5.89
C PHE A 290 -12.68 -37.66 6.13
N ILE A 291 -13.79 -37.06 6.62
CA ILE A 291 -15.04 -37.78 6.89
C ILE A 291 -15.69 -38.31 5.60
N ALA A 292 -15.56 -37.57 4.50
CA ALA A 292 -16.09 -37.96 3.19
C ALA A 292 -15.28 -39.07 2.49
N ASP A 293 -14.10 -39.42 3.00
CA ASP A 293 -13.23 -40.45 2.43
C ASP A 293 -13.52 -41.80 3.09
N GLU A 294 -14.09 -42.74 2.33
CA GLU A 294 -14.49 -44.07 2.82
C GLU A 294 -13.31 -44.99 3.17
N ASP A 295 -12.11 -44.71 2.64
CA ASP A 295 -10.89 -45.47 2.95
C ASP A 295 -10.31 -45.04 4.31
N ASP A 296 -10.36 -43.73 4.59
CA ASP A 296 -9.82 -43.13 5.81
C ASP A 296 -10.81 -43.14 6.99
N TYR A 297 -12.12 -42.97 6.73
CA TYR A 297 -13.17 -42.87 7.74
C TYR A 297 -14.24 -43.96 7.60
N LYS A 298 -14.52 -44.64 8.72
CA LYS A 298 -15.64 -45.57 8.83
C LYS A 298 -16.62 -45.07 9.87
N SER A 299 -17.83 -44.78 9.43
CA SER A 299 -18.91 -44.35 10.33
C SER A 299 -19.10 -45.36 11.47
N PRO A 300 -19.14 -44.90 12.74
CA PRO A 300 -19.43 -45.78 13.86
C PRO A 300 -20.84 -46.38 13.72
N SER A 301 -21.06 -47.53 14.36
CA SER A 301 -22.41 -48.04 14.63
C SER A 301 -23.23 -47.01 15.42
N GLU A 302 -24.56 -46.99 15.26
CA GLU A 302 -25.47 -45.99 15.86
C GLU A 302 -25.26 -45.77 17.37
N ASP A 303 -24.78 -46.78 18.10
CA ASP A 303 -24.57 -46.71 19.56
C ASP A 303 -23.17 -46.26 20.01
N LYS A 304 -22.24 -45.92 19.09
CA LYS A 304 -20.85 -45.56 19.42
C LYS A 304 -20.54 -44.09 19.14
N VAL A 305 -20.03 -43.40 20.17
CA VAL A 305 -19.50 -42.03 20.05
C VAL A 305 -18.23 -42.04 19.20
N CYS A 306 -18.18 -41.18 18.18
CA CYS A 306 -16.99 -40.98 17.37
C CYS A 306 -16.08 -39.92 18.01
N ASN A 307 -14.85 -40.29 18.36
CA ASN A 307 -13.88 -39.37 18.97
C ASN A 307 -13.61 -38.14 18.09
N LEU A 308 -13.53 -38.34 16.77
CA LEU A 308 -13.35 -37.27 15.81
C LEU A 308 -14.49 -36.24 15.87
N ILE A 309 -15.74 -36.71 15.94
CA ILE A 309 -16.91 -35.83 15.97
C ILE A 309 -16.90 -34.99 17.25
N VAL A 310 -16.58 -35.58 18.40
CA VAL A 310 -16.46 -34.84 19.67
C VAL A 310 -15.38 -33.76 19.60
N ALA A 311 -14.18 -34.11 19.12
CA ALA A 311 -13.08 -33.16 18.99
C ALA A 311 -13.40 -32.03 17.99
N ARG A 312 -14.01 -32.38 16.84
CA ARG A 312 -14.47 -31.42 15.83
C ARG A 312 -15.48 -30.45 16.41
N ASP A 313 -16.52 -30.95 17.07
CA ASP A 313 -17.60 -30.12 17.59
C ASP A 313 -17.07 -29.15 18.66
N TYR A 314 -16.15 -29.60 19.52
CA TYR A 314 -15.44 -28.71 20.45
C TYR A 314 -14.65 -27.62 19.70
N LEU A 315 -13.72 -28.00 18.81
CA LEU A 315 -12.84 -27.04 18.13
C LEU A 315 -13.61 -26.06 17.25
N LEU A 316 -14.65 -26.52 16.55
CA LEU A 316 -15.49 -25.66 15.71
C LEU A 316 -16.49 -24.81 16.51
N SER A 317 -16.73 -25.10 17.79
CA SER A 317 -17.50 -24.22 18.67
C SER A 317 -16.72 -22.96 19.11
N LEU A 318 -15.38 -23.02 19.09
CA LEU A 318 -14.50 -21.91 19.49
C LEU A 318 -14.66 -20.68 18.60
N THR A 319 -14.30 -19.50 19.11
CA THR A 319 -14.17 -18.33 18.24
C THR A 319 -13.07 -18.58 17.20
N ALA A 320 -13.14 -17.89 16.06
CA ALA A 320 -12.15 -18.05 15.02
C ALA A 320 -10.71 -17.75 15.51
N MET A 321 -10.57 -16.77 16.41
CA MET A 321 -9.28 -16.39 17.00
C MET A 321 -8.77 -17.44 17.99
N ASP A 322 -9.65 -18.04 18.78
CA ASP A 322 -9.27 -19.11 19.70
C ASP A 322 -8.86 -20.35 18.91
N LEU A 323 -9.63 -20.75 17.89
CA LEU A 323 -9.27 -21.89 17.05
C LEU A 323 -7.90 -21.72 16.38
N TRP A 324 -7.57 -20.50 15.93
CA TRP A 324 -6.23 -20.19 15.45
C TRP A 324 -5.16 -20.41 16.52
N SER A 325 -5.42 -19.99 17.76
CA SER A 325 -4.49 -20.17 18.88
C SER A 325 -4.30 -21.66 19.23
N TYR A 326 -5.37 -22.46 19.20
CA TYR A 326 -5.27 -23.92 19.34
C TYR A 326 -4.47 -24.57 18.20
N TYR A 327 -4.66 -24.12 16.95
CA TYR A 327 -3.92 -24.65 15.81
C TYR A 327 -2.41 -24.44 15.92
N ARG A 328 -1.98 -23.32 16.52
CA ARG A 328 -0.58 -23.07 16.82
C ARG A 328 0.01 -24.15 17.73
N SER A 329 -0.74 -24.55 18.76
CA SER A 329 -0.36 -25.64 19.66
C SER A 329 -0.21 -26.96 18.92
N PHE A 330 -1.04 -27.24 17.90
CA PHE A 330 -0.92 -28.46 17.09
C PHE A 330 0.27 -28.45 16.11
N SER A 331 0.94 -27.32 15.92
CA SER A 331 2.00 -27.17 14.91
C SER A 331 3.32 -26.71 15.52
N PRO A 332 3.88 -27.41 16.55
CA PRO A 332 5.05 -26.93 17.29
C PRO A 332 6.35 -26.89 16.45
N HIS A 333 6.37 -27.57 15.30
CA HIS A 333 7.48 -27.58 14.36
C HIS A 333 7.52 -26.32 13.45
N THR A 334 6.46 -25.51 13.47
CA THR A 334 6.30 -24.32 12.62
C THR A 334 6.10 -23.08 13.46
N TYR A 335 6.87 -22.02 13.19
CA TYR A 335 6.75 -20.78 13.94
C TYR A 335 5.58 -19.93 13.47
N LEU A 336 4.48 -19.99 14.23
CA LEU A 336 3.20 -19.36 13.88
C LEU A 336 2.87 -18.05 14.66
N GLU A 337 3.87 -17.38 15.27
CA GLU A 337 3.71 -16.06 15.92
C GLU A 337 4.34 -14.82 15.22
N HIS A 338 5.01 -14.97 14.07
CA HIS A 338 5.61 -13.84 13.35
C HIS A 338 4.58 -12.78 12.87
N ALA A 339 4.96 -11.50 12.89
CA ALA A 339 4.11 -10.37 12.45
C ALA A 339 3.64 -10.49 10.99
N SER A 340 4.33 -11.29 10.17
CA SER A 340 4.00 -11.60 8.77
C SER A 340 3.16 -12.87 8.56
N ASN A 341 2.64 -13.51 9.63
CA ASN A 341 1.88 -14.78 9.52
C ASN A 341 0.51 -14.67 8.83
N ILE A 342 0.29 -13.53 8.20
CA ILE A 342 -0.78 -13.22 7.26
C ILE A 342 -0.58 -13.97 5.94
N GLU A 343 0.65 -14.35 5.59
CA GLU A 343 0.94 -15.30 4.50
C GLU A 343 0.74 -16.77 4.97
N ASN A 344 1.19 -17.09 6.20
CA ASN A 344 1.11 -18.45 6.76
C ASN A 344 -0.30 -18.94 7.11
N ALA A 345 -1.27 -18.04 7.28
CA ALA A 345 -2.67 -18.43 7.45
C ALA A 345 -3.26 -19.11 6.20
N PHE A 346 -2.62 -18.95 5.04
CA PHE A 346 -2.96 -19.66 3.79
C PHE A 346 -2.03 -20.83 3.49
N ASP A 347 -0.80 -20.84 4.03
CA ASP A 347 0.16 -21.96 3.97
C ASP A 347 0.03 -22.96 5.13
N VAL A 348 -1.12 -22.94 5.83
CA VAL A 348 -1.52 -23.97 6.80
C VAL A 348 -1.36 -25.35 6.16
N ASP A 349 -0.68 -26.27 6.86
CA ASP A 349 -0.49 -27.63 6.36
C ASP A 349 -1.83 -28.40 6.36
N GLY A 350 -2.57 -28.28 5.26
CA GLY A 350 -3.84 -28.96 5.06
C GLY A 350 -3.70 -30.48 5.06
N GLN A 351 -2.55 -31.01 4.63
CA GLN A 351 -2.25 -32.44 4.71
C GLN A 351 -1.99 -32.85 6.16
N GLY A 352 -1.28 -32.03 6.92
CA GLY A 352 -1.10 -32.17 8.37
C GLY A 352 -2.43 -32.16 9.13
N ILE A 353 -3.35 -31.26 8.79
CA ILE A 353 -4.70 -31.26 9.38
C ILE A 353 -5.43 -32.55 9.01
N ARG A 354 -5.60 -32.81 7.71
CA ARG A 354 -6.43 -33.93 7.22
C ARG A 354 -5.87 -35.30 7.63
N ASN A 355 -4.58 -35.54 7.40
CA ASN A 355 -4.01 -36.89 7.45
C ASN A 355 -3.33 -37.21 8.80
N VAL A 356 -3.05 -36.21 9.63
CA VAL A 356 -2.41 -36.39 10.95
C VAL A 356 -3.35 -36.01 12.06
N LEU A 357 -3.70 -34.73 12.16
CA LEU A 357 -4.47 -34.19 13.29
C LEU A 357 -5.86 -34.82 13.37
N THR A 358 -6.61 -34.79 12.26
CA THR A 358 -7.94 -35.42 12.16
C THR A 358 -7.87 -36.92 12.39
N LYS A 359 -6.82 -37.59 11.90
CA LYS A 359 -6.59 -39.02 12.11
C LYS A 359 -6.29 -39.36 13.56
N ILE A 360 -5.55 -38.51 14.28
CA ILE A 360 -5.32 -38.63 15.72
C ILE A 360 -6.65 -38.49 16.46
N PHE A 361 -7.45 -37.46 16.15
CA PHE A 361 -8.78 -37.27 16.74
C PHE A 361 -9.73 -38.45 16.49
N TYR A 362 -9.62 -39.10 15.34
CA TYR A 362 -10.39 -40.30 15.02
C TYR A 362 -9.94 -41.53 15.82
N LEU A 363 -8.63 -41.73 16.00
CA LEU A 363 -8.08 -42.97 16.55
C LEU A 363 -7.94 -43.00 18.08
N ILE A 364 -7.78 -41.84 18.72
CA ILE A 364 -7.50 -41.74 20.16
C ILE A 364 -8.78 -41.46 20.94
N ASP A 365 -8.95 -42.12 22.09
CA ASP A 365 -10.14 -41.97 22.94
C ASP A 365 -10.31 -40.53 23.46
N HIS A 366 -11.46 -39.93 23.13
CA HIS A 366 -11.80 -38.57 23.57
C HIS A 366 -11.98 -38.47 25.08
N THR A 367 -12.27 -39.57 25.79
CA THR A 367 -12.39 -39.54 27.26
C THR A 367 -11.09 -39.17 27.97
N ARG A 368 -9.95 -39.30 27.26
CA ARG A 368 -8.62 -38.88 27.72
C ARG A 368 -8.31 -37.41 27.43
N ALA A 369 -9.17 -36.71 26.70
CA ALA A 369 -8.92 -35.34 26.28
C ALA A 369 -8.96 -34.37 27.47
N VAL A 370 -8.00 -33.45 27.51
CA VAL A 370 -7.88 -32.37 28.48
C VAL A 370 -7.72 -31.06 27.71
N HIS A 371 -8.52 -30.08 28.08
CA HIS A 371 -8.54 -28.76 27.47
C HIS A 371 -8.02 -27.71 28.45
N ASP A 372 -6.86 -27.13 28.15
CA ASP A 372 -6.36 -25.94 28.83
C ASP A 372 -6.81 -24.72 28.02
N ILE A 373 -7.89 -24.08 28.47
CA ILE A 373 -8.49 -22.92 27.79
C ILE A 373 -7.56 -21.72 27.88
N GLU A 374 -6.87 -21.53 29.00
CA GLU A 374 -6.00 -20.38 29.24
C GLU A 374 -4.77 -20.42 28.32
N ARG A 375 -4.25 -21.62 28.04
CA ARG A 375 -3.10 -21.82 27.15
C ARG A 375 -3.46 -22.31 25.75
N HIS A 376 -4.75 -22.38 25.40
CA HIS A 376 -5.25 -22.88 24.13
C HIS A 376 -4.66 -24.25 23.74
N LYS A 377 -4.65 -25.21 24.67
CA LYS A 377 -4.15 -26.57 24.42
C LYS A 377 -5.24 -27.61 24.50
N PHE A 378 -5.29 -28.47 23.49
CA PHE A 378 -6.00 -29.73 23.51
C PHE A 378 -4.95 -30.83 23.58
N THR A 379 -4.96 -31.61 24.66
CA THR A 379 -4.03 -32.74 24.85
C THR A 379 -4.79 -33.98 25.29
N TYR A 380 -4.13 -35.13 25.26
CA TYR A 380 -4.62 -36.36 25.88
C TYR A 380 -3.76 -36.71 27.09
N ARG A 381 -4.38 -37.10 28.21
CA ARG A 381 -3.68 -37.41 29.45
C ARG A 381 -3.91 -38.86 29.90
N ILE A 382 -2.85 -39.49 30.37
CA ILE A 382 -2.89 -40.78 31.07
C ILE A 382 -2.42 -40.57 32.51
N SER A 383 -3.20 -41.07 33.47
CA SER A 383 -2.84 -41.04 34.91
C SER A 383 -2.11 -42.31 35.38
N ALA A 384 -2.07 -43.36 34.56
CA ALA A 384 -1.27 -44.56 34.79
C ALA A 384 0.16 -44.38 34.25
N ALA A 385 1.16 -44.96 34.93
CA ALA A 385 2.55 -44.77 34.56
C ALA A 385 2.89 -45.34 33.16
N PRO A 386 3.66 -44.63 32.32
CA PRO A 386 4.19 -43.29 32.57
C PRO A 386 3.12 -42.21 32.40
N GLU A 387 2.93 -41.41 33.45
CA GLU A 387 2.06 -40.23 33.40
C GLU A 387 2.60 -39.25 32.34
N GLY A 388 1.73 -38.70 31.51
CA GLY A 388 2.15 -37.75 30.49
C GLY A 388 1.01 -37.13 29.71
N ASN A 389 1.24 -35.89 29.28
CA ASN A 389 0.38 -35.19 28.34
C ASN A 389 0.88 -35.44 26.91
N TYR A 390 -0.05 -35.84 26.05
CA TYR A 390 0.16 -36.13 24.64
C TYR A 390 -0.49 -35.05 23.79
N LEU A 391 0.33 -34.34 23.03
CA LEU A 391 -0.12 -33.30 22.11
C LEU A 391 -0.40 -33.91 20.73
N PRO A 392 -1.65 -33.88 20.25
CA PRO A 392 -1.94 -34.17 18.86
C PRO A 392 -1.32 -33.09 17.96
N THR A 393 -0.79 -33.47 16.79
CA THR A 393 -0.13 -32.50 15.90
C THR A 393 -0.51 -32.63 14.43
N THR A 394 -0.04 -31.67 13.64
CA THR A 394 -0.06 -31.65 12.18
C THR A 394 1.21 -32.22 11.53
N ILE A 395 2.17 -32.73 12.32
CA ILE A 395 3.49 -33.13 11.81
C ILE A 395 3.38 -34.37 10.90
N PHE A 396 3.69 -34.17 9.61
CA PHE A 396 3.65 -35.19 8.55
C PHE A 396 5.03 -35.84 8.29
N ASP A 397 5.06 -37.12 7.87
CA ASP A 397 6.29 -37.96 7.72
C ASP A 397 7.13 -37.65 6.47
N ILE A 398 7.42 -36.38 6.18
CA ILE A 398 8.24 -36.02 4.98
C ILE A 398 9.74 -36.00 5.32
N THR A 399 10.10 -35.95 6.60
CA THR A 399 11.49 -35.76 7.05
C THR A 399 11.84 -36.63 8.25
N SER A 400 13.14 -36.83 8.50
CA SER A 400 13.56 -37.70 9.61
C SER A 400 13.18 -37.12 10.98
N PRO A 401 12.96 -37.96 12.01
CA PRO A 401 12.61 -37.49 13.35
C PRO A 401 13.58 -36.46 13.93
N GLU A 402 14.87 -36.54 13.59
CA GLU A 402 15.89 -35.58 13.99
C GLU A 402 15.65 -34.20 13.35
N LYS A 403 15.19 -34.14 12.10
CA LYS A 403 14.85 -32.88 11.44
C LYS A 403 13.61 -32.25 12.05
N ILE A 404 12.60 -33.05 12.35
CA ILE A 404 11.39 -32.60 13.06
C ILE A 404 11.77 -32.04 14.44
N ALA A 405 12.56 -32.77 15.22
CA ALA A 405 13.06 -32.31 16.51
C ALA A 405 13.82 -30.98 16.38
N ASN A 406 14.71 -30.86 15.40
CA ASN A 406 15.43 -29.61 15.13
C ASN A 406 14.49 -28.44 14.74
N GLN A 407 13.42 -28.69 13.99
CA GLN A 407 12.43 -27.65 13.66
C GLN A 407 11.68 -27.19 14.91
N ILE A 408 11.26 -28.12 15.76
CA ILE A 408 10.61 -27.83 17.04
C ILE A 408 11.55 -27.01 17.95
N ILE A 409 12.81 -27.42 18.11
CA ILE A 409 13.80 -26.71 18.94
C ILE A 409 14.04 -25.28 18.43
N LYS A 410 14.05 -25.08 17.11
CA LYS A 410 14.27 -23.76 16.49
C LYS A 410 13.05 -22.84 16.59
N ASN A 411 11.88 -23.35 16.97
CA ASN A 411 10.68 -22.54 17.12
C ASN A 411 10.81 -21.64 18.36
N PRO A 412 10.84 -20.30 18.22
CA PRO A 412 10.98 -19.38 19.35
C PRO A 412 9.90 -19.55 20.43
N GLY A 413 8.69 -19.99 20.05
CA GLY A 413 7.57 -20.21 20.97
C GLY A 413 7.55 -21.59 21.63
N VAL A 414 8.55 -22.44 21.40
CA VAL A 414 8.51 -23.87 21.80
C VAL A 414 8.28 -24.09 23.30
N ASN A 415 8.85 -23.23 24.16
CA ASN A 415 8.71 -23.36 25.61
C ASN A 415 7.26 -23.20 26.06
N GLU A 416 6.54 -22.25 25.47
CA GLU A 416 5.11 -22.04 25.75
C GLU A 416 4.28 -23.18 25.15
N LEU A 417 4.53 -23.53 23.88
CA LEU A 417 3.78 -24.55 23.15
C LEU A 417 3.91 -25.94 23.81
N LEU A 418 5.09 -26.29 24.32
CA LEU A 418 5.36 -27.58 24.96
C LEU A 418 5.38 -27.55 26.49
N TYR A 419 4.94 -26.46 27.13
CA TYR A 419 4.74 -26.40 28.58
C TYR A 419 3.87 -27.58 29.06
N GLU A 420 4.40 -28.38 29.99
CA GLU A 420 3.83 -29.63 30.52
C GLU A 420 3.51 -30.72 29.48
N VAL A 421 3.94 -30.59 28.23
CA VAL A 421 3.75 -31.59 27.17
C VAL A 421 4.99 -32.46 27.05
N GLY A 422 4.93 -33.71 27.50
CA GLY A 422 6.06 -34.64 27.40
C GLY A 422 6.09 -35.46 26.11
N ASN A 423 4.95 -35.58 25.42
CA ASN A 423 4.79 -36.43 24.26
C ASN A 423 4.11 -35.67 23.12
N VAL A 424 4.71 -35.72 21.93
CA VAL A 424 4.23 -35.07 20.72
C VAL A 424 3.87 -36.16 19.71
N ILE A 425 2.57 -36.31 19.42
CA ILE A 425 2.09 -37.36 18.51
C ILE A 425 2.28 -36.88 17.08
N TYR A 426 2.89 -37.70 16.22
CA TYR A 426 3.13 -37.34 14.82
C TYR A 426 2.91 -38.51 13.86
N HIS A 427 2.71 -38.22 12.58
CA HIS A 427 2.68 -39.23 11.53
C HIS A 427 4.10 -39.67 11.23
N GLY A 428 4.51 -40.82 11.75
CA GLY A 428 5.79 -41.44 11.45
C GLY A 428 5.87 -42.85 12.00
N ASN A 429 7.05 -43.46 11.93
CA ASN A 429 7.24 -44.88 12.25
C ASN A 429 8.26 -45.15 13.38
N LYS A 430 8.91 -44.12 13.93
CA LYS A 430 9.97 -44.26 14.93
C LYS A 430 9.72 -43.37 16.14
N HIS A 431 9.78 -43.97 17.31
CA HIS A 431 9.88 -43.19 18.54
C HIS A 431 11.23 -42.46 18.59
N HIS A 432 11.23 -41.16 18.84
CA HIS A 432 12.45 -40.36 18.93
C HIS A 432 12.39 -39.43 20.13
N GLN A 433 13.47 -39.39 20.91
CA GLN A 433 13.57 -38.57 22.11
C GLN A 433 14.54 -37.41 21.88
N PHE A 434 14.16 -36.21 22.28
CA PHE A 434 14.99 -35.01 22.16
C PHE A 434 14.80 -34.08 23.36
N SER A 435 15.73 -33.13 23.54
CA SER A 435 15.64 -32.07 24.55
C SER A 435 15.32 -30.75 23.85
N PRO A 436 14.25 -30.03 24.25
CA PRO A 436 13.97 -28.68 23.78
C PRO A 436 14.90 -27.64 24.45
N VAL A 437 15.55 -28.01 25.56
CA VAL A 437 16.57 -27.18 26.20
C VAL A 437 17.81 -27.20 25.32
N LEU A 438 18.12 -26.04 24.72
CA LEU A 438 19.42 -25.79 24.09
C LEU A 438 20.50 -26.11 25.13
N SER A 439 21.41 -27.03 24.81
CA SER A 439 22.64 -27.22 25.57
C SER A 439 23.49 -25.95 25.44
N SER A 440 23.18 -24.94 26.26
CA SER A 440 24.15 -23.91 26.56
C SER A 440 25.22 -24.58 27.40
N ASN A 441 26.39 -24.84 26.82
CA ASN A 441 27.61 -25.18 27.56
C ASN A 441 28.11 -23.92 28.33
N ALA A 442 27.24 -23.28 29.10
CA ALA A 442 27.52 -22.08 29.86
C ALA A 442 26.43 -21.84 30.94
N GLU A 443 26.12 -22.83 31.78
CA GLU A 443 25.54 -22.49 33.07
C GLU A 443 26.67 -22.28 34.08
N ALA A 444 26.78 -21.04 34.56
CA ALA A 444 27.62 -20.72 35.71
C ALA A 444 27.10 -21.46 36.95
N PRO A 445 27.97 -21.82 37.92
CA PRO A 445 27.55 -22.58 39.10
C PRO A 445 26.45 -21.85 39.87
N VAL A 446 25.46 -22.60 40.35
CA VAL A 446 24.39 -22.09 41.21
C VAL A 446 25.00 -21.50 42.49
N GLU A 447 24.74 -20.22 42.75
CA GLU A 447 25.09 -19.60 44.03
C GLU A 447 24.23 -20.20 45.14
N VAL A 448 24.88 -20.54 46.25
CA VAL A 448 24.25 -21.12 47.44
C VAL A 448 23.34 -20.06 48.08
N GLY A 449 22.05 -20.08 47.76
CA GLY A 449 21.08 -19.19 48.38
C GLY A 449 19.75 -18.98 47.65
N ASP A 450 19.58 -19.47 46.42
CA ASP A 450 18.36 -19.18 45.66
C ASP A 450 17.11 -19.91 46.21
N ASP A 451 16.05 -19.11 46.41
CA ASP A 451 14.73 -19.52 46.89
C ASP A 451 14.14 -20.59 45.94
N PRO A 452 13.72 -21.78 46.44
CA PRO A 452 13.22 -22.87 45.61
C PRO A 452 11.94 -22.54 44.83
N ARG A 453 11.29 -21.41 45.13
CA ARG A 453 9.96 -21.04 44.61
C ARG A 453 9.96 -20.42 43.20
N GLY A 454 11.13 -20.19 42.60
CA GLY A 454 11.24 -19.74 41.19
C GLY A 454 10.99 -20.83 40.14
N LYS A 455 10.83 -22.10 40.54
CA LYS A 455 10.71 -23.27 39.64
C LYS A 455 9.30 -23.55 39.11
N GLN A 456 8.57 -22.55 38.62
CA GLN A 456 7.22 -22.75 38.07
C GLN A 456 7.14 -22.76 36.53
N ASN A 457 8.26 -22.54 35.82
CA ASN A 457 8.32 -22.53 34.35
C ASN A 457 9.45 -23.41 33.79
N GLU A 458 9.75 -24.57 34.41
CA GLU A 458 10.76 -25.49 33.85
C GLU A 458 10.18 -26.23 32.63
N THR A 459 10.69 -25.93 31.43
CA THR A 459 10.44 -26.74 30.23
C THR A 459 10.83 -28.19 30.52
N LEU A 460 9.98 -29.14 30.11
CA LEU A 460 10.33 -30.55 30.24
C LEU A 460 11.66 -30.83 29.54
N ARG A 461 12.62 -31.39 30.30
CA ARG A 461 13.99 -31.65 29.82
C ARG A 461 14.05 -32.68 28.69
N ILE A 462 12.97 -33.45 28.54
CA ILE A 462 12.88 -34.57 27.60
C ILE A 462 11.49 -34.53 26.97
N ILE A 463 11.46 -34.54 25.63
CA ILE A 463 10.26 -34.64 24.81
C ILE A 463 10.36 -35.87 23.92
N ASN A 464 9.26 -36.60 23.79
CA ASN A 464 9.16 -37.76 22.91
C ASN A 464 8.32 -37.42 21.68
N LEU A 465 8.87 -37.63 20.48
CA LEU A 465 8.11 -37.76 19.24
C LEU A 465 7.56 -39.19 19.16
N VAL A 466 6.23 -39.31 19.24
CA VAL A 466 5.52 -40.58 19.35
C VAL A 466 4.69 -40.83 18.08
N PRO A 467 4.94 -41.92 17.33
CA PRO A 467 4.09 -42.34 16.22
C PRO A 467 2.62 -42.51 16.61
N ILE A 468 1.69 -42.15 15.70
CA ILE A 468 0.23 -42.33 15.92
C ILE A 468 -0.11 -43.76 16.37
N SER A 469 0.51 -44.78 15.77
CA SER A 469 0.28 -46.18 16.13
C SER A 469 0.62 -46.48 17.60
N ILE A 470 1.78 -46.01 18.07
CA ILE A 470 2.24 -46.19 19.46
C ILE A 470 1.37 -45.38 20.42
N ALA A 471 1.02 -44.14 20.04
CA ALA A 471 0.16 -43.28 20.85
C ALA A 471 -1.22 -43.91 21.01
N LYS A 472 -1.79 -44.46 19.93
CA LYS A 472 -3.07 -45.18 19.96
C LYS A 472 -3.02 -46.33 20.96
N ASP A 473 -2.03 -47.22 20.86
CA ASP A 473 -1.92 -48.36 21.78
C ASP A 473 -1.76 -47.94 23.26
N SER A 474 -1.15 -46.78 23.50
CA SER A 474 -0.96 -46.22 24.85
C SER A 474 -2.22 -45.51 25.39
N LEU A 475 -3.06 -44.96 24.51
CA LEU A 475 -4.19 -44.08 24.84
C LEU A 475 -5.57 -44.71 24.54
N LEU A 476 -5.62 -46.02 24.28
CA LEU A 476 -6.85 -46.79 24.07
C LEU A 476 -7.64 -47.04 25.37
#